data_AF-A0A223HYZ4-F1
#
_entry.id   AF-A0A223HYZ4-F1
#
_cell.length_a   1.000
_cell.length_b   1.000
_cell.length_c   1.000
_cell.angle_alpha   90.00
_cell.angle_beta   90.00
_cell.angle_gamma   90.00
#
_symmetry.space_group_name_H-M   'P 1'
#
loop_
_entity.id
_entity.type
_entity.pdbx_description
1 polymer ?
#
loop_
_entity_poly.entity_id
_entity_poly.type
_entity_poly.pdbx_seq_one_letter_code
_entity_poly.pdbx_strand_id
1 'polypeptide(L)'
;MVKNKEIKIAFLSTFPPRECGIATFTQDLVNELKDIKIINEPKVIAINDREYDYDDDVIYELQQHDRNSYIKLAEKLNDSSIDLLVIEHEYGIYGGEWGEYILDLINNLKIPYVVTLHTILSEPLDKQKYILQELCKKSKRVVTMAKNTIPLLLNVYGVDEKKIAVLPHGVPNLPTLSSESLRKKYNIDDKFVVSTFGLISPGKGLEYGIEAIAKVKEEHPDILYLILGQTHPNIVKSDGEVYRDFLIRRVNELNLNDNVKFINKYLTKREIVEYLKLSDVYMTPYIGREQAVSGTLAYAAGLGKLVVSTLYKYAEEILSDGRGLLANFKDPDSIAKCIKFAIENPHKRQLMEEKMKVYGKSMMWDNVALEYVEMFLRIFEDLEDDAKEAV
;
A
#
# COMPACT_ATOMS: atom_id res chain seq x y z
N MET A 1 12.91 -32.52 -0.05
CA MET A 1 11.97 -33.48 -0.69
C MET A 1 10.57 -32.83 -0.72
N VAL A 2 10.48 -31.63 -1.32
CA VAL A 2 9.40 -30.65 -1.08
C VAL A 2 8.16 -30.87 -1.96
N LYS A 3 8.22 -31.73 -2.97
CA LYS A 3 7.19 -31.82 -4.03
C LYS A 3 5.77 -32.22 -3.59
N ASN A 4 5.56 -32.66 -2.34
CA ASN A 4 4.25 -33.11 -1.84
C ASN A 4 3.87 -32.60 -0.44
N LYS A 5 4.67 -31.73 0.21
CA LYS A 5 4.30 -31.19 1.53
C LYS A 5 3.62 -29.84 1.34
N GLU A 6 2.34 -29.81 1.68
CA GLU A 6 1.59 -28.57 1.89
C GLU A 6 2.26 -27.70 2.98
N ILE A 7 2.36 -26.40 2.71
CA ILE A 7 2.99 -25.42 3.59
C ILE A 7 1.91 -24.69 4.40
N LYS A 8 2.06 -24.65 5.72
CA LYS A 8 1.15 -23.92 6.62
C LYS A 8 1.75 -22.57 6.99
N ILE A 9 1.10 -21.50 6.53
CA ILE A 9 1.52 -20.12 6.75
C ILE A 9 0.55 -19.43 7.71
N ALA A 10 1.08 -18.64 8.64
CA ALA A 10 0.30 -17.69 9.42
C ALA A 10 0.79 -16.26 9.20
N PHE A 11 -0.14 -15.29 9.15
CA PHE A 11 0.16 -13.86 9.03
C PHE A 11 -0.12 -13.15 10.36
N LEU A 12 0.87 -12.45 10.92
CA LEU A 12 0.68 -11.54 12.06
C LEU A 12 0.46 -10.13 11.54
N SER A 13 -0.75 -9.60 11.70
CA SER A 13 -1.15 -8.34 11.09
C SER A 13 -2.39 -7.74 11.77
N THR A 14 -2.69 -6.46 11.49
CA THR A 14 -4.08 -6.01 11.57
C THR A 14 -4.93 -6.75 10.54
N PHE A 15 -6.23 -6.94 10.79
CA PHE A 15 -7.11 -7.66 9.87
C PHE A 15 -8.55 -7.12 9.94
N PRO A 16 -9.36 -7.17 8.86
CA PRO A 16 -10.75 -6.74 8.92
C PRO A 16 -11.51 -7.55 9.98
N PRO A 17 -12.40 -6.93 10.78
CA PRO A 17 -13.05 -5.64 10.56
C PRO A 17 -12.29 -4.40 11.06
N ARG A 18 -11.05 -4.51 11.53
CA ARG A 18 -10.20 -3.34 11.82
C ARG A 18 -9.89 -2.57 10.54
N GLU A 19 -10.42 -1.35 10.40
CA GLU A 19 -10.16 -0.49 9.24
C GLU A 19 -8.69 -0.02 9.22
N CYS A 20 -7.88 -0.68 8.39
CA CYS A 20 -6.47 -0.37 8.21
C CYS A 20 -6.03 -0.74 6.79
N GLY A 21 -5.11 0.02 6.21
CA GLY A 21 -4.51 -0.31 4.90
C GLY A 21 -3.78 -1.65 4.93
N ILE A 22 -3.09 -1.94 6.03
CA ILE A 22 -2.37 -3.21 6.24
C ILE A 22 -3.36 -4.36 6.40
N ALA A 23 -4.47 -4.14 7.12
CA ALA A 23 -5.54 -5.14 7.21
C ALA A 23 -6.09 -5.52 5.82
N THR A 24 -6.29 -4.55 4.94
CA THR A 24 -6.74 -4.81 3.56
C THR A 24 -5.66 -5.52 2.74
N PHE A 25 -4.39 -5.11 2.88
CA PHE A 25 -3.25 -5.75 2.22
C PHE A 25 -3.17 -7.24 2.59
N THR A 26 -3.22 -7.55 3.89
CA THR A 26 -3.11 -8.92 4.40
C THR A 26 -4.31 -9.76 3.98
N GLN A 27 -5.52 -9.21 4.05
CA GLN A 27 -6.72 -9.91 3.58
C GLN A 27 -6.63 -10.26 2.09
N ASP A 28 -6.18 -9.32 1.25
CA ASP A 28 -6.04 -9.59 -0.17
C ASP A 28 -4.99 -10.68 -0.43
N LEU A 29 -3.81 -10.58 0.18
CA LEU A 29 -2.76 -11.58 0.02
C LEU A 29 -3.21 -12.97 0.50
N VAL A 30 -3.81 -13.06 1.69
CA VAL A 30 -4.33 -14.32 2.25
C VAL A 30 -5.36 -14.94 1.32
N ASN A 31 -6.27 -14.14 0.75
CA ASN A 31 -7.30 -14.65 -0.16
C ASN A 31 -6.71 -15.22 -1.46
N GLU A 32 -5.73 -14.56 -2.07
CA GLU A 32 -5.06 -15.10 -3.26
C GLU A 32 -4.26 -16.36 -2.95
N LEU A 33 -3.62 -16.42 -1.78
CA LEU A 33 -2.86 -17.60 -1.36
C LEU A 33 -3.74 -18.83 -1.13
N LYS A 34 -5.02 -18.66 -0.75
CA LYS A 34 -5.99 -19.78 -0.62
C LYS A 34 -6.21 -20.52 -1.94
N ASP A 35 -6.08 -19.84 -3.08
CA ASP A 35 -6.27 -20.43 -4.40
C ASP A 35 -5.04 -21.20 -4.89
N ILE A 36 -3.92 -21.14 -4.15
CA ILE A 36 -2.66 -21.78 -4.51
C ILE A 36 -2.45 -23.08 -3.72
N LYS A 37 -2.60 -24.23 -4.41
CA LYS A 37 -2.61 -25.58 -3.83
C LYS A 37 -1.44 -25.96 -2.88
N ILE A 38 -0.25 -25.38 -3.06
CA ILE A 38 0.90 -25.72 -2.19
C ILE A 38 0.80 -25.06 -0.81
N ILE A 39 -0.03 -24.02 -0.67
CA ILE A 39 -0.32 -23.37 0.59
C ILE A 39 -1.57 -24.02 1.19
N ASN A 40 -1.41 -24.64 2.36
CA ASN A 40 -2.51 -25.21 3.10
C ASN A 40 -3.11 -24.15 4.01
N GLU A 41 -4.26 -23.64 3.59
CA GLU A 41 -5.11 -22.69 4.29
C GLU A 41 -4.33 -21.60 5.03
N PRO A 42 -3.88 -20.53 4.35
CA PRO A 42 -3.19 -19.44 5.03
C PRO A 42 -4.09 -18.86 6.13
N LYS A 43 -3.54 -18.76 7.35
CA LYS A 43 -4.26 -18.27 8.53
C LYS A 43 -3.74 -16.91 8.99
N VAL A 44 -4.51 -16.25 9.84
CA VAL A 44 -4.21 -14.92 10.36
C VAL A 44 -4.16 -14.94 11.89
N ILE A 45 -3.23 -14.17 12.44
CA ILE A 45 -3.13 -13.80 13.83
C ILE A 45 -3.41 -12.30 13.88
N ALA A 46 -4.61 -11.94 14.34
CA ALA A 46 -5.10 -10.57 14.26
C ALA A 46 -4.62 -9.73 15.44
N ILE A 47 -4.10 -8.53 15.16
CA ILE A 47 -3.68 -7.57 16.19
C ILE A 47 -4.83 -6.63 16.55
N ASN A 48 -5.27 -6.72 17.81
CA ASN A 48 -6.46 -6.06 18.32
C ASN A 48 -6.11 -4.87 19.22
N ASP A 49 -6.61 -3.68 18.86
CA ASP A 49 -6.66 -2.49 19.73
C ASP A 49 -7.96 -2.39 20.55
N ARG A 50 -8.95 -3.22 20.20
CA ARG A 50 -10.24 -3.43 20.86
C ARG A 50 -10.79 -4.79 20.43
N GLU A 51 -11.95 -5.16 20.95
CA GLU A 51 -12.66 -6.37 20.53
C GLU A 51 -13.20 -6.23 19.09
N TYR A 52 -13.07 -7.33 18.33
CA TYR A 52 -13.53 -7.46 16.95
C TYR A 52 -14.11 -8.86 16.77
N ASP A 53 -15.10 -8.98 15.89
CA ASP A 53 -15.65 -10.27 15.48
C ASP A 53 -14.99 -10.68 14.15
N TYR A 54 -14.24 -11.79 14.17
CA TYR A 54 -13.53 -12.33 13.02
C TYR A 54 -14.21 -13.59 12.47
N ASP A 55 -13.87 -13.94 11.23
CA ASP A 55 -14.20 -15.22 10.61
C ASP A 55 -13.11 -16.29 10.88
N ASP A 56 -13.28 -17.47 10.29
CA ASP A 56 -12.42 -18.65 10.51
C ASP A 56 -11.00 -18.50 9.93
N ASP A 57 -10.68 -17.38 9.26
CA ASP A 57 -9.32 -17.09 8.83
C ASP A 57 -8.43 -16.72 10.03
N VAL A 58 -9.00 -16.16 11.10
CA VAL A 58 -8.26 -15.74 12.29
C VAL A 58 -8.17 -16.89 13.29
N ILE A 59 -6.96 -17.40 13.52
CA ILE A 59 -6.72 -18.52 14.44
C ILE A 59 -6.32 -18.07 15.86
N TYR A 60 -5.78 -16.86 15.99
CA TYR A 60 -5.40 -16.26 17.26
C TYR A 60 -5.56 -14.75 17.22
N GLU A 61 -5.80 -14.17 18.39
CA GLU A 61 -5.84 -12.72 18.58
C GLU A 61 -4.69 -12.28 19.49
N LEU A 62 -3.90 -11.31 19.02
CA LEU A 62 -2.88 -10.63 19.79
C LEU A 62 -3.46 -9.33 20.34
N GLN A 63 -3.41 -9.15 21.66
CA GLN A 63 -3.87 -7.92 22.31
C GLN A 63 -2.75 -6.87 22.22
N GLN A 64 -2.94 -5.85 21.38
CA GLN A 64 -1.89 -4.90 20.98
C GLN A 64 -1.12 -4.34 22.19
N HIS A 65 -1.85 -3.96 23.24
CA HIS A 65 -1.29 -3.28 24.42
C HIS A 65 -0.95 -4.21 25.59
N ASP A 66 -1.17 -5.53 25.48
CA ASP A 66 -0.73 -6.51 26.49
C ASP A 66 0.61 -7.13 26.08
N ARG A 67 1.70 -6.70 26.74
CA ARG A 67 3.05 -7.22 26.48
C ARG A 67 3.16 -8.74 26.68
N ASN A 68 2.43 -9.31 27.64
CA ASN A 68 2.47 -10.76 27.89
C ASN A 68 1.81 -11.57 26.76
N SER A 69 0.89 -10.96 25.99
CA SER A 69 0.25 -11.63 24.86
C SER A 69 1.25 -12.01 23.76
N TYR A 70 2.33 -11.24 23.59
CA TYR A 70 3.39 -11.48 22.60
C TYR A 70 4.21 -12.74 22.95
N ILE A 71 4.56 -12.91 24.23
CA ILE A 71 5.30 -14.08 24.72
C ILE A 71 4.41 -15.33 24.59
N LYS A 72 3.15 -15.25 25.04
CA LYS A 72 2.19 -16.36 24.93
C LYS A 72 1.92 -16.74 23.47
N LEU A 73 1.89 -15.77 22.56
CA LEU A 73 1.76 -16.04 21.14
C LEU A 73 2.97 -16.81 20.61
N ALA A 74 4.19 -16.44 21.02
CA ALA A 74 5.40 -17.17 20.64
C ALA A 74 5.32 -18.64 21.07
N GLU A 75 4.92 -18.91 22.32
CA GLU A 75 4.74 -20.26 22.86
C GLU A 75 3.72 -21.06 22.04
N LYS A 76 2.53 -20.47 21.79
CA LYS A 76 1.50 -21.11 20.97
C LYS A 76 1.99 -21.44 19.55
N LEU A 77 2.70 -20.52 18.91
CA LEU A 77 3.23 -20.72 17.56
C LEU A 77 4.27 -21.84 17.53
N ASN A 78 5.16 -21.89 18.53
CA ASN A 78 6.18 -22.93 18.66
C ASN A 78 5.59 -24.33 18.83
N ASP A 79 4.44 -24.43 19.50
CA ASP A 79 3.73 -25.70 19.72
C ASP A 79 2.68 -26.01 18.64
N SER A 80 2.56 -25.14 17.61
CA SER A 80 1.60 -25.28 16.53
C SER A 80 2.15 -26.08 15.34
N SER A 81 1.28 -26.36 14.36
CA SER A 81 1.70 -26.94 13.08
C SER A 81 2.07 -25.91 12.01
N ILE A 82 2.18 -24.61 12.36
CA ILE A 82 2.55 -23.56 11.42
C ILE A 82 4.03 -23.70 11.05
N ASP A 83 4.33 -23.73 9.75
CA ASP A 83 5.68 -23.90 9.24
C ASP A 83 6.44 -22.55 9.12
N LEU A 84 5.73 -21.44 8.88
CA LEU A 84 6.32 -20.10 8.70
C LEU A 84 5.35 -18.99 9.14
N LEU A 85 5.87 -18.00 9.86
CA LEU A 85 5.15 -16.76 10.20
C LEU A 85 5.52 -15.63 9.23
N VAL A 86 4.52 -14.90 8.73
CA VAL A 86 4.73 -13.64 8.00
C VAL A 86 4.30 -12.49 8.90
N ILE A 87 5.22 -11.60 9.24
CA ILE A 87 4.98 -10.44 10.10
C ILE A 87 4.79 -9.22 9.22
N GLU A 88 3.59 -8.64 9.23
CA GLU A 88 3.34 -7.34 8.62
C GLU A 88 3.79 -6.26 9.60
N HIS A 89 4.76 -5.44 9.23
CA HIS A 89 5.36 -4.46 10.13
C HIS A 89 5.00 -3.01 9.78
N GLU A 90 4.44 -2.34 10.77
CA GLU A 90 4.31 -0.88 10.87
C GLU A 90 4.45 -0.49 12.35
N TYR A 91 5.01 0.69 12.63
CA TYR A 91 5.39 1.08 14.00
C TYR A 91 4.19 1.23 14.94
N GLY A 92 3.01 1.60 14.42
CA GLY A 92 1.82 1.90 15.19
C GLY A 92 0.86 0.73 15.41
N ILE A 93 1.08 -0.42 14.78
CA ILE A 93 0.18 -1.59 14.93
C ILE A 93 0.55 -2.51 16.09
N TYR A 94 1.74 -2.35 16.67
CA TYR A 94 2.19 -3.10 17.85
C TYR A 94 2.16 -2.22 19.12
N GLY A 95 2.28 -2.85 20.29
CA GLY A 95 2.29 -2.18 21.58
C GLY A 95 3.67 -1.71 22.02
N GLY A 96 3.69 -0.87 23.06
CA GLY A 96 4.90 -0.22 23.54
C GLY A 96 5.31 0.96 22.68
N GLU A 97 6.45 1.57 23.01
CA GLU A 97 6.93 2.72 22.25
C GLU A 97 7.49 2.24 20.90
N TRP A 98 6.93 2.76 19.80
CA TRP A 98 7.26 2.35 18.42
C TRP A 98 7.07 0.85 18.12
N GLY A 99 6.18 0.19 18.85
CA GLY A 99 5.86 -1.22 18.61
C GLY A 99 6.84 -2.22 19.21
N GLU A 100 7.69 -1.80 20.17
CA GLU A 100 8.78 -2.63 20.71
C GLU A 100 8.36 -3.99 21.27
N TYR A 101 7.09 -4.20 21.64
CA TYR A 101 6.62 -5.50 22.14
C TYR A 101 6.76 -6.62 21.12
N ILE A 102 6.85 -6.30 19.82
CA ILE A 102 7.15 -7.29 18.78
C ILE A 102 8.50 -7.98 19.00
N LEU A 103 9.44 -7.32 19.68
CA LEU A 103 10.73 -7.90 20.03
C LEU A 103 10.56 -9.06 21.02
N ASP A 104 9.60 -8.99 21.93
CA ASP A 104 9.31 -10.09 22.86
C ASP A 104 8.79 -11.33 22.13
N LEU A 105 8.01 -11.15 21.06
CA LEU A 105 7.56 -12.26 20.20
C LEU A 105 8.76 -12.91 19.49
N ILE A 106 9.52 -12.14 18.70
CA ILE A 106 10.60 -12.70 17.87
C ILE A 106 11.76 -13.26 18.68
N ASN A 107 11.95 -12.81 19.93
CA ASN A 107 12.97 -13.33 20.83
C ASN A 107 12.61 -14.71 21.40
N ASN A 108 11.32 -15.06 21.42
CA ASN A 108 10.82 -16.34 21.94
C ASN A 108 10.32 -17.28 20.83
N LEU A 109 10.36 -16.85 19.57
CA LEU A 109 9.90 -17.63 18.42
C LEU A 109 10.98 -18.61 17.94
N LYS A 110 10.59 -19.86 17.70
CA LYS A 110 11.44 -20.93 17.15
C LYS A 110 11.15 -21.22 15.68
N ILE A 111 9.90 -21.07 15.25
CA ILE A 111 9.53 -21.19 13.84
C ILE A 111 10.17 -20.04 13.03
N PRO A 112 10.55 -20.27 11.76
CA PRO A 112 11.07 -19.20 10.93
C PRO A 112 10.00 -18.12 10.70
N TYR A 113 10.46 -16.91 10.40
CA TYR A 113 9.55 -15.84 9.98
C TYR A 113 10.12 -14.97 8.87
N VAL A 114 9.21 -14.37 8.11
CA VAL A 114 9.44 -13.28 7.14
C VAL A 114 8.87 -12.00 7.73
N VAL A 115 9.49 -10.86 7.44
CA VAL A 115 8.92 -9.55 7.80
C VAL A 115 8.67 -8.72 6.55
N THR A 116 7.45 -8.21 6.40
CA THR A 116 7.04 -7.29 5.34
C THR A 116 7.00 -5.88 5.89
N LEU A 117 7.76 -4.97 5.27
CA LEU A 117 7.93 -3.61 5.77
C LEU A 117 6.99 -2.64 5.05
N HIS A 118 5.97 -2.13 5.75
CA HIS A 118 5.06 -1.11 5.22
C HIS A 118 5.59 0.31 5.36
N THR A 119 6.48 0.54 6.33
CA THR A 119 7.14 1.82 6.58
C THR A 119 8.62 1.61 6.79
N ILE A 120 9.44 2.30 5.99
CA ILE A 120 10.92 2.33 6.11
C ILE A 120 11.33 3.80 6.18
N LEU A 121 11.88 4.22 7.32
CA LEU A 121 12.27 5.61 7.54
C LEU A 121 13.71 5.83 7.08
N SER A 122 13.98 6.96 6.44
CA SER A 122 15.35 7.36 6.09
C SER A 122 16.11 7.91 7.30
N GLU A 123 15.40 8.59 8.19
CA GLU A 123 15.92 9.20 9.41
C GLU A 123 15.13 8.66 10.63
N PRO A 124 15.26 7.36 10.97
CA PRO A 124 14.58 6.80 12.13
C PRO A 124 15.17 7.34 13.44
N LEU A 125 14.33 7.49 14.47
CA LEU A 125 14.78 7.61 15.85
C LEU A 125 15.54 6.35 16.29
N ASP A 126 16.44 6.46 17.27
CA ASP A 126 17.28 5.34 17.72
C ASP A 126 16.48 4.07 18.05
N LYS A 127 15.34 4.23 18.72
CA LYS A 127 14.46 3.11 19.07
C LYS A 127 13.76 2.49 17.85
N GLN A 128 13.25 3.31 16.94
CA GLN A 128 12.66 2.85 15.68
C GLN A 128 13.68 2.11 14.83
N LYS A 129 14.93 2.60 14.81
CA LYS A 129 16.06 1.97 14.15
C LYS A 129 16.34 0.60 14.75
N TYR A 130 16.56 0.55 16.07
CA TYR A 130 16.86 -0.68 16.79
C TYR A 130 15.80 -1.77 16.58
N ILE A 131 14.52 -1.43 16.70
CA ILE A 131 13.41 -2.39 16.51
C ILE A 131 13.45 -3.00 15.11
N LEU A 132 13.57 -2.17 14.08
CA LEU A 132 13.59 -2.64 12.69
C LEU A 132 14.85 -3.48 12.39
N GLN A 133 16.00 -3.10 12.96
CA GLN A 133 17.25 -3.85 12.81
C GLN A 133 17.13 -5.25 13.39
N GLU A 134 16.61 -5.41 14.61
CA GLU A 134 16.44 -6.72 15.23
C GLU A 134 15.42 -7.58 14.49
N LEU A 135 14.31 -7.00 14.02
CA LEU A 135 13.32 -7.69 13.18
C LEU A 135 13.95 -8.21 11.88
N CYS A 136 14.68 -7.36 11.16
CA CYS A 136 15.31 -7.74 9.90
C CYS A 136 16.41 -8.79 10.11
N LYS A 137 17.25 -8.60 11.14
CA LYS A 137 18.38 -9.49 11.46
C LYS A 137 17.92 -10.91 11.73
N LYS A 138 16.84 -11.12 12.48
CA LYS A 138 16.35 -12.44 12.86
C LYS A 138 15.40 -13.08 11.82
N SER A 139 14.87 -12.30 10.89
CA SER A 139 14.02 -12.81 9.79
C SER A 139 14.80 -13.68 8.80
N LYS A 140 14.09 -14.59 8.12
CA LYS A 140 14.63 -15.36 6.97
C LYS A 140 14.63 -14.56 5.68
N ARG A 141 13.63 -13.68 5.51
CA ARG A 141 13.54 -12.69 4.43
C ARG A 141 12.93 -11.39 4.96
N VAL A 142 13.33 -10.29 4.34
CA VAL A 142 12.81 -8.94 4.56
C VAL A 142 12.16 -8.49 3.26
N VAL A 143 10.83 -8.40 3.26
CA VAL A 143 10.08 -7.94 2.10
C VAL A 143 9.95 -6.42 2.14
N THR A 144 10.27 -5.79 1.01
CA THR A 144 9.96 -4.38 0.74
C THR A 144 9.22 -4.26 -0.59
N MET A 145 8.42 -3.21 -0.75
CA MET A 145 7.55 -3.04 -1.93
C MET A 145 8.10 -2.11 -3.00
N ALA A 146 9.32 -1.57 -2.80
CA ALA A 146 9.95 -0.65 -3.75
C ALA A 146 11.47 -0.76 -3.71
N LYS A 147 12.11 -0.76 -4.88
CA LYS A 147 13.57 -0.92 -5.04
C LYS A 147 14.34 0.26 -4.44
N ASN A 148 13.77 1.46 -4.46
CA ASN A 148 14.33 2.67 -3.88
C ASN A 148 14.53 2.61 -2.35
N THR A 149 13.94 1.60 -1.68
CA THR A 149 14.14 1.37 -0.25
C THR A 149 15.34 0.47 0.05
N ILE A 150 15.86 -0.28 -0.93
CA ILE A 150 17.03 -1.15 -0.76
C ILE A 150 18.21 -0.37 -0.17
N PRO A 151 18.59 0.82 -0.69
CA PRO A 151 19.69 1.59 -0.11
C PRO A 151 19.46 1.98 1.36
N LEU A 152 18.21 2.17 1.79
CA LEU A 152 17.90 2.45 3.19
C LEU A 152 18.11 1.19 4.05
N LEU A 153 17.60 0.05 3.59
CA LEU A 153 17.75 -1.23 4.29
C LEU A 153 19.23 -1.60 4.46
N LEU A 154 20.03 -1.44 3.41
CA LEU A 154 21.47 -1.71 3.46
C LEU A 154 22.21 -0.70 4.37
N ASN A 155 22.05 0.60 4.12
CA ASN A 155 22.93 1.61 4.71
C ASN A 155 22.46 2.14 6.06
N VAL A 156 21.14 2.26 6.27
CA VAL A 156 20.58 2.79 7.52
C VAL A 156 20.39 1.66 8.53
N TYR A 157 19.83 0.54 8.07
CA TYR A 157 19.45 -0.58 8.95
C TYR A 157 20.46 -1.74 8.95
N GLY A 158 21.39 -1.82 8.00
CA GLY A 158 22.40 -2.89 7.97
C GLY A 158 21.81 -4.27 7.67
N VAL A 159 20.73 -4.32 6.88
CA VAL A 159 20.10 -5.56 6.45
C VAL A 159 21.03 -6.27 5.45
N ASP A 160 21.20 -7.58 5.59
CA ASP A 160 21.92 -8.39 4.60
C ASP A 160 21.15 -8.37 3.27
N GLU A 161 21.83 -7.98 2.19
CA GLU A 161 21.29 -7.92 0.84
C GLU A 161 20.61 -9.24 0.43
N LYS A 162 21.17 -10.39 0.83
CA LYS A 162 20.62 -11.71 0.51
C LYS A 162 19.25 -11.98 1.14
N LYS A 163 18.89 -11.24 2.19
CA LYS A 163 17.58 -11.35 2.84
C LYS A 163 16.52 -10.46 2.19
N ILE A 164 16.92 -9.44 1.42
CA ILE A 164 15.99 -8.45 0.88
C ILE A 164 15.27 -9.06 -0.32
N ALA A 165 13.94 -9.08 -0.25
CA ALA A 165 13.06 -9.45 -1.35
C ALA A 165 12.20 -8.23 -1.72
N VAL A 166 12.17 -7.89 -3.00
CA VAL A 166 11.31 -6.79 -3.50
C VAL A 166 10.08 -7.38 -4.14
N LEU A 167 8.96 -7.37 -3.41
CA LEU A 167 7.66 -7.86 -3.89
C LEU A 167 6.72 -6.65 -3.94
N PRO A 168 6.17 -6.29 -5.11
CA PRO A 168 5.40 -5.06 -5.24
C PRO A 168 4.12 -5.10 -4.41
N HIS A 169 3.57 -3.92 -4.13
CA HIS A 169 2.23 -3.84 -3.53
C HIS A 169 1.19 -4.45 -4.49
N GLY A 170 0.36 -5.35 -3.97
CA GLY A 170 -0.68 -6.00 -4.75
C GLY A 170 -1.87 -5.11 -5.11
N VAL A 171 -2.46 -5.36 -6.28
CA VAL A 171 -3.58 -4.61 -6.85
C VAL A 171 -4.67 -5.59 -7.26
N PRO A 172 -5.94 -5.33 -6.93
CA PRO A 172 -7.01 -6.28 -7.19
C PRO A 172 -7.37 -6.34 -8.67
N ASN A 173 -7.48 -7.55 -9.21
CA ASN A 173 -7.91 -7.82 -10.58
C ASN A 173 -9.43 -8.03 -10.62
N LEU A 174 -10.21 -6.95 -10.50
CA LEU A 174 -11.68 -7.04 -10.42
C LEU A 174 -12.37 -6.88 -11.78
N PRO A 175 -13.30 -7.79 -12.14
CA PRO A 175 -14.15 -7.59 -13.31
C PRO A 175 -15.07 -6.39 -13.07
N THR A 176 -14.99 -5.41 -13.97
CA THR A 176 -15.74 -4.16 -13.91
C THR A 176 -16.15 -3.74 -15.32
N LEU A 177 -17.12 -2.82 -15.42
CA LEU A 177 -17.54 -2.24 -16.70
C LEU A 177 -16.35 -1.59 -17.45
N SER A 178 -16.49 -1.44 -18.77
CA SER A 178 -15.54 -0.68 -19.58
C SER A 178 -15.51 0.80 -19.16
N SER A 179 -14.40 1.49 -19.44
CA SER A 179 -14.27 2.93 -19.14
C SER A 179 -15.39 3.73 -19.81
N GLU A 180 -15.74 3.41 -21.07
CA GLU A 180 -16.83 4.07 -21.81
C GLU A 180 -18.19 3.89 -21.12
N SER A 181 -18.53 2.66 -20.73
CA SER A 181 -19.79 2.37 -20.03
C SER A 181 -19.87 3.04 -18.66
N LEU A 182 -18.74 3.10 -17.94
CA LEU A 182 -18.67 3.83 -16.67
C LEU A 182 -18.87 5.34 -16.87
N ARG A 183 -18.19 5.95 -17.85
CA ARG A 183 -18.35 7.38 -18.14
C ARG A 183 -19.79 7.76 -18.47
N LYS A 184 -20.49 6.95 -19.28
CA LYS A 184 -21.93 7.12 -19.56
C LYS A 184 -22.78 6.96 -18.29
N LYS A 185 -22.51 5.94 -17.47
CA LYS A 185 -23.22 5.72 -16.18
C LYS A 185 -23.13 6.93 -15.25
N TYR A 186 -21.98 7.62 -15.24
CA TYR A 186 -21.74 8.78 -14.38
C TYR A 186 -22.00 10.13 -15.07
N ASN A 187 -22.43 10.15 -16.34
CA ASN A 187 -22.64 11.36 -17.17
C ASN A 187 -21.41 12.28 -17.21
N ILE A 188 -20.24 11.71 -17.54
CA ILE A 188 -18.95 12.40 -17.62
C ILE A 188 -18.16 12.02 -18.88
N ASP A 189 -18.86 11.55 -19.92
CA ASP A 189 -18.26 11.18 -21.21
C ASP A 189 -17.62 12.37 -21.94
N ASP A 190 -18.06 13.59 -21.65
CA ASP A 190 -17.53 14.85 -22.20
C ASP A 190 -16.45 15.50 -21.31
N LYS A 191 -16.02 14.86 -20.22
CA LYS A 191 -15.07 15.43 -19.25
C LYS A 191 -13.69 14.81 -19.35
N PHE A 192 -12.66 15.64 -19.15
CA PHE A 192 -11.33 15.16 -18.77
C PHE A 192 -11.25 14.96 -17.26
N VAL A 193 -11.13 13.72 -16.82
CA VAL A 193 -11.30 13.35 -15.40
C VAL A 193 -9.96 13.13 -14.72
N VAL A 194 -9.65 13.98 -13.74
CA VAL A 194 -8.58 13.78 -12.78
C VAL A 194 -9.17 13.17 -11.51
N SER A 195 -8.47 12.25 -10.85
CA SER A 195 -8.89 11.74 -9.55
C SER A 195 -7.75 11.60 -8.54
N THR A 196 -8.10 11.73 -7.27
CA THR A 196 -7.33 11.25 -6.11
C THR A 196 -8.22 10.31 -5.32
N PHE A 197 -7.64 9.33 -4.64
CA PHE A 197 -8.39 8.58 -3.63
C PHE A 197 -7.59 8.26 -2.38
N GLY A 198 -8.31 7.93 -1.31
CA GLY A 198 -7.77 7.54 -0.01
C GLY A 198 -8.22 8.48 1.11
N LEU A 199 -7.69 8.23 2.32
CA LEU A 199 -8.01 9.07 3.47
C LEU A 199 -7.44 10.48 3.29
N ILE A 200 -8.31 11.48 3.43
CA ILE A 200 -7.94 12.89 3.34
C ILE A 200 -7.15 13.29 4.60
N SER A 201 -5.98 13.88 4.39
CA SER A 201 -5.13 14.46 5.43
C SER A 201 -4.22 15.54 4.85
N PRO A 202 -3.71 16.49 5.67
CA PRO A 202 -2.85 17.58 5.19
C PRO A 202 -1.63 17.13 4.38
N GLY A 203 -1.03 15.99 4.72
CA GLY A 203 0.14 15.46 4.00
C GLY A 203 -0.14 15.06 2.55
N LYS A 204 -1.41 14.92 2.16
CA LYS A 204 -1.83 14.60 0.79
C LYS A 204 -1.74 15.80 -0.16
N GLY A 205 -1.63 17.03 0.36
CA GLY A 205 -1.43 18.24 -0.44
C GLY A 205 -2.54 18.52 -1.45
N LEU A 206 -3.78 18.16 -1.13
CA LEU A 206 -4.91 18.26 -2.07
C LEU A 206 -5.20 19.71 -2.49
N GLU A 207 -4.82 20.69 -1.66
CA GLU A 207 -4.90 22.12 -1.98
C GLU A 207 -4.09 22.50 -3.22
N TYR A 208 -2.89 21.96 -3.37
CA TYR A 208 -2.06 22.21 -4.54
C TYR A 208 -2.66 21.58 -5.80
N GLY A 209 -3.33 20.42 -5.64
CA GLY A 209 -4.11 19.80 -6.70
C GLY A 209 -5.30 20.68 -7.12
N ILE A 210 -6.07 21.21 -6.17
CA ILE A 210 -7.22 22.09 -6.42
C ILE A 210 -6.77 23.38 -7.15
N GLU A 211 -5.69 24.01 -6.67
CA GLU A 211 -5.10 25.19 -7.29
C GLU A 211 -4.60 24.91 -8.71
N ALA A 212 -4.05 23.72 -8.96
CA ALA A 212 -3.67 23.30 -10.30
C ALA A 212 -4.89 23.17 -11.23
N ILE A 213 -6.00 22.61 -10.74
CA ILE A 213 -7.25 22.50 -11.51
C ILE A 213 -7.80 23.89 -11.88
N ALA A 214 -7.67 24.90 -11.01
CA ALA A 214 -8.02 26.28 -11.37
C ALA A 214 -7.25 26.78 -12.60
N LYS A 215 -5.95 26.54 -12.65
CA LYS A 215 -5.08 26.94 -13.77
C LYS A 215 -5.37 26.14 -15.06
N VAL A 216 -5.78 24.89 -14.94
CA VAL A 216 -6.14 24.05 -16.10
C VAL A 216 -7.49 24.48 -16.67
N LYS A 217 -8.46 24.79 -15.80
CA LYS A 217 -9.82 25.23 -16.17
C LYS A 217 -9.83 26.44 -17.10
N GLU A 218 -8.87 27.35 -16.97
CA GLU A 218 -8.77 28.57 -17.81
C GLU A 218 -8.72 28.25 -19.32
N GLU A 219 -8.13 27.11 -19.69
CA GLU A 219 -7.99 26.66 -21.08
C GLU A 219 -8.86 25.42 -21.38
N HIS A 220 -9.16 24.61 -20.36
CA HIS A 220 -9.92 23.36 -20.47
C HIS A 220 -11.08 23.34 -19.45
N PRO A 221 -12.20 24.03 -19.74
CA PRO A 221 -13.31 24.19 -18.78
C PRO A 221 -14.05 22.89 -18.46
N ASP A 222 -13.89 21.86 -19.27
CA ASP A 222 -14.44 20.51 -19.16
C ASP A 222 -13.66 19.59 -18.20
N ILE A 223 -12.61 20.10 -17.54
CA ILE A 223 -11.88 19.33 -16.53
C ILE A 223 -12.75 19.05 -15.29
N LEU A 224 -12.73 17.80 -14.84
CA LEU A 224 -13.40 17.34 -13.63
C LEU A 224 -12.39 16.67 -12.70
N TYR A 225 -12.27 17.17 -11.48
CA TYR A 225 -11.43 16.60 -10.44
C TYR A 225 -12.29 15.92 -9.36
N LEU A 226 -12.11 14.62 -9.21
CA LEU A 226 -12.77 13.81 -8.21
C LEU A 226 -11.84 13.58 -7.01
N ILE A 227 -12.26 14.06 -5.83
CA ILE A 227 -11.58 13.79 -4.56
C ILE A 227 -12.35 12.68 -3.84
N LEU A 228 -11.79 11.47 -3.85
CA LEU A 228 -12.48 10.25 -3.46
C LEU A 228 -12.02 9.78 -2.07
N GLY A 229 -12.85 9.98 -1.04
CA GLY A 229 -12.52 9.47 0.29
C GLY A 229 -13.02 10.35 1.44
N GLN A 230 -13.00 9.74 2.62
CA GLN A 230 -13.30 10.39 3.90
C GLN A 230 -12.04 10.94 4.54
N THR A 231 -12.21 11.81 5.52
CA THR A 231 -11.08 12.34 6.30
C THR A 231 -10.54 11.24 7.19
N HIS A 232 -9.22 11.19 7.35
CA HIS A 232 -8.59 10.14 8.15
C HIS A 232 -9.18 10.10 9.57
N PRO A 233 -9.62 8.94 10.10
CA PRO A 233 -10.30 8.87 11.41
C PRO A 233 -9.52 9.52 12.56
N ASN A 234 -8.19 9.34 12.59
CA ASN A 234 -7.34 10.01 13.59
C ASN A 234 -7.33 11.55 13.47
N ILE A 235 -7.41 12.10 12.24
CA ILE A 235 -7.51 13.55 12.02
C ILE A 235 -8.88 14.05 12.44
N VAL A 236 -9.95 13.30 12.17
CA VAL A 236 -11.30 13.65 12.66
C VAL A 236 -11.33 13.67 14.19
N LYS A 237 -10.66 12.72 14.85
CA LYS A 237 -10.57 12.67 16.32
C LYS A 237 -9.78 13.84 16.91
N SER A 238 -8.69 14.27 16.29
CA SER A 238 -7.85 15.37 16.80
C SER A 238 -8.38 16.75 16.42
N ASP A 239 -8.73 16.92 15.16
CA ASP A 239 -8.94 18.24 14.52
C ASP A 239 -10.32 18.37 13.85
N GLY A 240 -11.16 17.33 13.89
CA GLY A 240 -12.43 17.30 13.16
C GLY A 240 -12.23 17.33 11.64
N GLU A 241 -13.11 18.04 10.93
CA GLU A 241 -13.08 18.16 9.46
C GLU A 241 -12.35 19.43 8.97
N VAL A 242 -11.56 20.08 9.82
CA VAL A 242 -10.92 21.39 9.55
C VAL A 242 -10.19 21.44 8.21
N TYR A 243 -9.42 20.40 7.88
CA TYR A 243 -8.68 20.34 6.61
C TYR A 243 -9.61 20.16 5.41
N ARG A 244 -10.65 19.33 5.51
CA ARG A 244 -11.65 19.17 4.45
C ARG A 244 -12.42 20.48 4.22
N ASP A 245 -12.85 21.13 5.29
CA ASP A 245 -13.56 22.41 5.22
C ASP A 245 -12.68 23.49 4.58
N PHE A 246 -11.38 23.47 4.87
CA PHE A 246 -10.40 24.29 4.16
C PHE A 246 -10.36 23.99 2.65
N LEU A 247 -10.33 22.73 2.23
CA LEU A 247 -10.36 22.37 0.80
C LEU A 247 -11.67 22.82 0.12
N ILE A 248 -12.82 22.64 0.78
CA ILE A 248 -14.12 23.08 0.27
C ILE A 248 -14.16 24.60 0.11
N ARG A 249 -13.65 25.36 1.08
CA ARG A 249 -13.52 26.83 0.96
C ARG A 249 -12.64 27.22 -0.21
N ARG A 250 -11.50 26.53 -0.42
CA ARG A 250 -10.61 26.79 -1.56
C ARG A 250 -11.30 26.56 -2.90
N VAL A 251 -12.09 25.49 -3.03
CA VAL A 251 -12.91 25.24 -4.24
C VAL A 251 -13.88 26.39 -4.49
N ASN A 252 -14.54 26.90 -3.45
CA ASN A 252 -15.46 28.04 -3.57
C ASN A 252 -14.74 29.33 -3.96
N GLU A 253 -13.64 29.67 -3.27
CA GLU A 253 -12.83 30.87 -3.53
C GLU A 253 -12.28 30.91 -4.97
N LEU A 254 -11.95 29.75 -5.53
CA LEU A 254 -11.43 29.60 -6.89
C LEU A 254 -12.53 29.38 -7.95
N ASN A 255 -13.81 29.46 -7.57
CA ASN A 255 -14.95 29.23 -8.45
C ASN A 255 -14.89 27.86 -9.19
N LEU A 256 -14.56 26.80 -8.45
CA LEU A 256 -14.34 25.44 -8.96
C LEU A 256 -15.48 24.45 -8.67
N ASN A 257 -16.64 24.92 -8.20
CA ASN A 257 -17.74 24.05 -7.77
C ASN A 257 -18.25 23.06 -8.83
N ASP A 258 -18.18 23.43 -10.11
CA ASP A 258 -18.56 22.53 -11.22
C ASP A 258 -17.42 21.59 -11.66
N ASN A 259 -16.19 21.90 -11.26
CA ASN A 259 -14.96 21.23 -11.68
C ASN A 259 -14.36 20.34 -10.59
N VAL A 260 -14.75 20.49 -9.33
CA VAL A 260 -14.22 19.67 -8.22
C VAL A 260 -15.37 19.03 -7.46
N LYS A 261 -15.38 17.70 -7.37
CA LYS A 261 -16.40 16.94 -6.63
C LYS A 261 -15.76 16.10 -5.54
N PHE A 262 -16.25 16.27 -4.31
CA PHE A 262 -15.89 15.43 -3.18
C PHE A 262 -16.84 14.24 -3.08
N ILE A 263 -16.31 13.02 -3.15
CA ILE A 263 -17.05 11.79 -2.89
C ILE A 263 -16.69 11.34 -1.47
N ASN A 264 -17.45 11.82 -0.48
CA ASN A 264 -17.15 11.65 0.94
C ASN A 264 -17.57 10.27 1.47
N LYS A 265 -16.96 9.20 0.94
CA LYS A 265 -17.28 7.82 1.27
C LYS A 265 -16.00 7.01 1.46
N TYR A 266 -16.01 6.08 2.42
CA TYR A 266 -15.06 4.98 2.44
C TYR A 266 -15.42 4.00 1.32
N LEU A 267 -14.69 4.09 0.21
CA LEU A 267 -15.01 3.37 -1.02
C LEU A 267 -14.65 1.89 -0.91
N THR A 268 -15.53 1.04 -1.46
CA THR A 268 -15.20 -0.37 -1.66
C THR A 268 -14.12 -0.54 -2.72
N LYS A 269 -13.38 -1.66 -2.70
CA LYS A 269 -12.38 -1.99 -3.75
C LYS A 269 -12.94 -1.87 -5.16
N ARG A 270 -14.17 -2.34 -5.37
CA ARG A 270 -14.87 -2.25 -6.66
C ARG A 270 -15.11 -0.80 -7.07
N GLU A 271 -15.58 0.05 -6.17
CA GLU A 271 -15.79 1.47 -6.46
C GLU A 271 -14.46 2.18 -6.78
N ILE A 272 -13.38 1.87 -6.05
CA ILE A 272 -12.05 2.41 -6.35
C ILE A 272 -11.63 2.03 -7.78
N VAL A 273 -11.76 0.75 -8.16
CA VAL A 273 -11.44 0.29 -9.52
C VAL A 273 -12.33 0.98 -10.57
N GLU A 274 -13.63 1.14 -10.32
CA GLU A 274 -14.54 1.85 -11.23
C GLU A 274 -14.14 3.32 -11.40
N TYR A 275 -13.86 4.04 -10.31
CA TYR A 275 -13.41 5.44 -10.37
C TYR A 275 -12.05 5.61 -11.06
N LEU A 276 -11.09 4.72 -10.79
CA LEU A 276 -9.81 4.73 -11.48
C LEU A 276 -10.02 4.48 -12.98
N LYS A 277 -10.84 3.50 -13.37
CA LYS A 277 -11.11 3.19 -14.79
C LYS A 277 -11.73 4.34 -15.57
N LEU A 278 -12.60 5.14 -14.97
CA LEU A 278 -13.17 6.33 -15.62
C LEU A 278 -12.21 7.53 -15.64
N SER A 279 -11.17 7.54 -14.81
CA SER A 279 -10.20 8.65 -14.75
C SER A 279 -9.25 8.64 -15.95
N ASP A 280 -8.96 9.82 -16.49
CA ASP A 280 -7.89 10.06 -17.47
C ASP A 280 -6.53 10.19 -16.79
N VAL A 281 -6.50 10.82 -15.62
CA VAL A 281 -5.28 11.03 -14.83
C VAL A 281 -5.57 10.69 -13.38
N TYR A 282 -4.71 9.87 -12.78
CA TYR A 282 -4.63 9.73 -11.34
C TYR A 282 -3.58 10.70 -10.80
N MET A 283 -3.93 11.48 -9.77
CA MET A 283 -3.05 12.51 -9.22
C MET A 283 -2.60 12.15 -7.81
N THR A 284 -1.35 12.45 -7.43
CA THR A 284 -0.88 12.41 -6.03
C THR A 284 -0.03 13.65 -5.71
N PRO A 285 -0.64 14.76 -5.23
CA PRO A 285 0.06 16.03 -4.98
C PRO A 285 0.75 16.07 -3.61
N TYR A 286 1.33 14.94 -3.18
CA TYR A 286 1.78 14.73 -1.81
C TYR A 286 2.93 15.66 -1.44
N ILE A 287 3.01 16.03 -0.18
CA ILE A 287 3.98 17.02 0.29
C ILE A 287 5.30 16.36 0.76
N GLY A 288 5.23 15.14 1.29
CA GLY A 288 6.38 14.46 1.88
C GLY A 288 7.18 13.63 0.86
N ARG A 289 8.50 13.79 0.85
CA ARG A 289 9.40 13.04 -0.04
C ARG A 289 9.57 11.57 0.36
N GLU A 290 9.47 11.28 1.65
CA GLU A 290 9.88 10.02 2.27
C GLU A 290 8.82 8.90 2.22
N GLN A 291 7.74 9.07 1.46
CA GLN A 291 6.72 8.03 1.30
C GLN A 291 7.32 6.81 0.58
N ALA A 292 7.63 5.76 1.34
CA ALA A 292 8.26 4.52 0.84
C ALA A 292 7.34 3.71 -0.06
N VAL A 293 6.04 3.68 0.25
CA VAL A 293 5.01 2.96 -0.51
C VAL A 293 3.71 3.77 -0.46
N SER A 294 2.97 3.80 -1.56
CA SER A 294 1.63 4.37 -1.63
C SER A 294 0.66 3.39 -2.27
N GLY A 295 -0.18 2.73 -1.46
CA GLY A 295 -1.18 1.78 -1.97
C GLY A 295 -2.13 2.41 -2.99
N THR A 296 -2.41 3.71 -2.87
CA THR A 296 -3.31 4.39 -3.82
C THR A 296 -2.64 4.63 -5.17
N LEU A 297 -1.34 4.95 -5.18
CA LEU A 297 -0.55 4.98 -6.41
C LEU A 297 -0.39 3.58 -7.00
N ALA A 298 -0.14 2.57 -6.16
CA ALA A 298 -0.02 1.19 -6.61
C ALA A 298 -1.27 0.74 -7.38
N TYR A 299 -2.46 1.03 -6.87
CA TYR A 299 -3.73 0.72 -7.55
C TYR A 299 -3.85 1.39 -8.92
N ALA A 300 -3.50 2.68 -9.02
CA ALA A 300 -3.52 3.38 -10.30
C ALA A 300 -2.50 2.80 -11.30
N ALA A 301 -1.30 2.45 -10.82
CA ALA A 301 -0.25 1.82 -11.61
C ALA A 301 -0.67 0.43 -12.10
N GLY A 302 -1.21 -0.42 -11.22
CA GLY A 302 -1.74 -1.74 -11.57
C GLY A 302 -2.82 -1.66 -12.64
N LEU A 303 -3.73 -0.68 -12.55
CA LEU A 303 -4.77 -0.46 -13.56
C LEU A 303 -4.27 0.25 -14.83
N GLY A 304 -2.96 0.51 -14.95
CA GLY A 304 -2.35 1.10 -16.15
C GLY A 304 -2.74 2.55 -16.39
N LYS A 305 -3.07 3.31 -15.34
CA LYS A 305 -3.51 4.70 -15.45
C LYS A 305 -2.33 5.64 -15.62
N LEU A 306 -2.54 6.72 -16.39
CA LEU A 306 -1.59 7.82 -16.38
C LEU A 306 -1.58 8.45 -14.98
N VAL A 307 -0.39 8.60 -14.40
CA VAL A 307 -0.21 9.24 -13.10
C VAL A 307 0.50 10.58 -13.25
N VAL A 308 -0.04 11.61 -12.58
CA VAL A 308 0.64 12.88 -12.29
C VAL A 308 0.95 12.93 -10.80
N SER A 309 2.22 12.94 -10.41
CA SER A 309 2.61 12.89 -9.00
C SER A 309 3.66 13.92 -8.64
N THR A 310 3.71 14.35 -7.39
CA THR A 310 4.92 14.97 -6.85
C THR A 310 6.08 13.98 -6.76
N LEU A 311 7.31 14.50 -6.65
CA LEU A 311 8.59 13.77 -6.66
C LEU A 311 8.91 13.00 -5.36
N TYR A 312 7.93 12.32 -4.75
CA TYR A 312 8.22 11.42 -3.62
C TYR A 312 8.83 10.11 -4.11
N LYS A 313 9.67 9.48 -3.29
CA LYS A 313 10.54 8.37 -3.71
C LYS A 313 9.78 7.27 -4.46
N TYR A 314 8.66 6.82 -3.92
CA TYR A 314 7.85 5.78 -4.56
C TYR A 314 7.27 6.21 -5.91
N ALA A 315 6.84 7.47 -6.05
CA ALA A 315 6.40 7.99 -7.34
C ALA A 315 7.54 8.05 -8.37
N GLU A 316 8.74 8.49 -7.97
CA GLU A 316 9.90 8.51 -8.89
C GLU A 316 10.18 7.12 -9.47
N GLU A 317 10.08 6.07 -8.65
CA GLU A 317 10.27 4.69 -9.10
C GLU A 317 9.10 4.19 -9.98
N ILE A 318 7.86 4.39 -9.57
CA ILE A 318 6.69 3.88 -10.30
C ILE A 318 6.49 4.62 -11.63
N LEU A 319 6.89 5.89 -11.72
CA LEU A 319 6.70 6.71 -12.91
C LEU A 319 7.93 6.72 -13.84
N SER A 320 9.03 6.05 -13.46
CA SER A 320 10.25 5.99 -14.28
C SER A 320 10.01 5.42 -15.67
N ASP A 321 10.96 5.63 -16.59
CA ASP A 321 10.90 5.11 -17.97
C ASP A 321 9.72 5.64 -18.79
N GLY A 322 9.18 6.79 -18.38
CA GLY A 322 8.06 7.46 -19.02
C GLY A 322 6.72 6.75 -18.77
N ARG A 323 6.51 6.25 -17.54
CA ARG A 323 5.23 5.67 -17.09
C ARG A 323 4.25 6.71 -16.53
N GLY A 324 4.73 7.93 -16.27
CA GLY A 324 3.88 9.04 -15.84
C GLY A 324 4.58 10.38 -15.91
N LEU A 325 4.01 11.36 -15.22
CA LEU A 325 4.49 12.74 -15.17
C LEU A 325 4.78 13.14 -13.71
N LEU A 326 5.93 13.78 -13.50
CA LEU A 326 6.37 14.24 -12.19
C LEU A 326 6.30 15.76 -12.11
N ALA A 327 5.76 16.25 -11.00
CA ALA A 327 5.61 17.66 -10.67
C ALA A 327 6.40 18.03 -9.41
N ASN A 328 6.71 19.30 -9.24
CA ASN A 328 7.41 19.79 -8.04
C ASN A 328 6.49 19.75 -6.80
N PHE A 329 7.11 19.63 -5.62
CA PHE A 329 6.38 19.72 -4.35
C PHE A 329 5.80 21.10 -4.14
N LYS A 330 4.56 21.17 -3.64
CA LYS A 330 3.88 22.43 -3.28
C LYS A 330 3.81 23.45 -4.42
N ASP A 331 3.73 22.96 -5.66
CA ASP A 331 3.80 23.76 -6.88
C ASP A 331 2.60 23.44 -7.79
N PRO A 332 1.48 24.18 -7.64
CA PRO A 332 0.28 24.00 -8.47
C PRO A 332 0.55 24.24 -9.96
N ASP A 333 1.49 25.13 -10.31
CA ASP A 333 1.84 25.43 -11.70
C ASP A 333 2.50 24.21 -12.38
N SER A 334 3.42 23.56 -11.68
CA SER A 334 4.05 22.33 -12.16
C SER A 334 3.04 21.18 -12.35
N ILE A 335 2.10 21.01 -11.40
CA ILE A 335 1.02 20.03 -11.52
C ILE A 335 0.11 20.36 -12.71
N ALA A 336 -0.33 21.62 -12.83
CA ALA A 336 -1.18 22.08 -13.92
C ALA A 336 -0.53 21.84 -15.29
N LYS A 337 0.79 22.10 -15.40
CA LYS A 337 1.55 21.87 -16.63
C LYS A 337 1.57 20.40 -17.05
N CYS A 338 1.68 19.48 -16.08
CA CYS A 338 1.58 18.04 -16.34
C CYS A 338 0.19 17.63 -16.82
N ILE A 339 -0.86 18.16 -16.19
CA ILE A 339 -2.25 17.87 -16.57
C ILE A 339 -2.55 18.42 -17.97
N LYS A 340 -2.19 19.69 -18.28
CA LYS A 340 -2.34 20.28 -19.62
C LYS A 340 -1.62 19.45 -20.69
N PHE A 341 -0.37 19.05 -20.41
CA PHE A 341 0.36 18.17 -21.31
C PHE A 341 -0.40 16.87 -21.61
N ALA A 342 -1.01 16.24 -20.60
CA ALA A 342 -1.79 15.01 -20.77
C ALA A 342 -3.07 15.22 -21.59
N ILE A 343 -3.73 16.38 -21.45
CA ILE A 343 -4.90 16.77 -22.24
C ILE A 343 -4.50 17.01 -23.71
N GLU A 344 -3.46 17.80 -23.93
CA GLU A 344 -3.03 18.27 -25.25
C GLU A 344 -2.28 17.21 -26.08
N ASN A 345 -1.73 16.17 -25.43
CA ASN A 345 -0.92 15.15 -26.08
C ASN A 345 -1.52 13.74 -25.89
N PRO A 346 -2.72 13.45 -26.42
CA PRO A 346 -3.42 12.17 -26.17
C PRO A 346 -2.61 10.94 -26.59
N HIS A 347 -1.84 11.02 -27.69
CA HIS A 347 -0.95 9.93 -28.12
C HIS A 347 0.20 9.67 -27.13
N LYS A 348 0.79 10.72 -26.55
CA LYS A 348 1.86 10.55 -25.55
C LYS A 348 1.31 10.01 -24.25
N ARG A 349 0.13 10.49 -23.82
CA ARG A 349 -0.61 9.93 -22.68
C ARG A 349 -0.84 8.44 -22.87
N GLN A 350 -1.39 8.02 -24.01
CA GLN A 350 -1.65 6.61 -24.29
C GLN A 350 -0.37 5.77 -24.22
N LEU A 351 0.75 6.25 -24.76
CA LEU A 351 2.03 5.56 -24.67
C LEU A 351 2.51 5.39 -23.22
N MET A 352 2.31 6.40 -22.37
CA MET A 352 2.62 6.31 -20.93
C MET A 352 1.73 5.28 -20.23
N GLU A 353 0.42 5.27 -20.53
CA GLU A 353 -0.53 4.30 -20.01
C GLU A 353 -0.20 2.87 -20.43
N GLU A 354 0.22 2.66 -21.68
CA GLU A 354 0.67 1.34 -22.18
C GLU A 354 1.89 0.84 -21.41
N LYS A 355 2.89 1.71 -21.19
CA LYS A 355 4.06 1.39 -20.36
C LYS A 355 3.67 1.10 -18.92
N MET A 356 2.79 1.92 -18.34
CA MET A 356 2.30 1.72 -16.98
C MET A 356 1.55 0.39 -16.87
N LYS A 357 0.71 0.04 -17.84
CA LYS A 357 -0.03 -1.23 -17.88
C LYS A 357 0.89 -2.44 -17.95
N VAL A 358 1.99 -2.36 -18.71
CA VAL A 358 2.99 -3.44 -18.75
C VAL A 358 3.63 -3.64 -17.37
N TYR A 359 4.02 -2.54 -16.71
CA TYR A 359 4.59 -2.58 -15.37
C TYR A 359 3.57 -3.10 -14.33
N GLY A 360 2.37 -2.54 -14.34
CA GLY A 360 1.29 -2.83 -13.41
C GLY A 360 0.78 -4.28 -13.43
N LYS A 361 1.02 -5.04 -14.51
CA LYS A 361 0.71 -6.49 -14.55
C LYS A 361 1.40 -7.25 -13.43
N SER A 362 2.67 -6.95 -13.15
CA SER A 362 3.43 -7.59 -12.05
C SER A 362 2.88 -7.26 -10.66
N MET A 363 2.11 -6.18 -10.55
CA MET A 363 1.51 -5.73 -9.29
C MET A 363 0.15 -6.38 -9.02
N MET A 364 -0.37 -7.20 -9.94
CA MET A 364 -1.65 -7.87 -9.71
C MET A 364 -1.50 -8.89 -8.58
N TRP A 365 -2.52 -8.95 -7.73
CA TRP A 365 -2.53 -9.78 -6.52
C TRP A 365 -2.26 -11.26 -6.79
N ASP A 366 -2.76 -11.80 -7.91
CA ASP A 366 -2.46 -13.16 -8.39
C ASP A 366 -0.96 -13.38 -8.64
N ASN A 367 -0.28 -12.43 -9.29
CA ASN A 367 1.17 -12.50 -9.53
C ASN A 367 1.98 -12.27 -8.23
N VAL A 368 1.56 -11.32 -7.40
CA VAL A 368 2.24 -11.03 -6.12
C VAL A 368 2.17 -12.25 -5.19
N ALA A 369 1.02 -12.92 -5.11
CA ALA A 369 0.87 -14.13 -4.31
C ALA A 369 1.82 -15.24 -4.79
N LEU A 370 2.00 -15.41 -6.11
CA LEU A 370 2.98 -16.35 -6.66
C LEU A 370 4.42 -15.99 -6.26
N GLU A 371 4.80 -14.71 -6.27
CA GLU A 371 6.13 -14.27 -5.80
C GLU A 371 6.35 -14.58 -4.31
N TYR A 372 5.31 -14.39 -3.47
CA TYR A 372 5.36 -14.80 -2.06
C TYR A 372 5.57 -16.31 -1.93
N VAL A 373 4.85 -17.12 -2.70
CA VAL A 373 4.98 -18.59 -2.69
C VAL A 373 6.38 -19.02 -3.12
N GLU A 374 6.93 -18.44 -4.18
CA GLU A 374 8.31 -18.70 -4.61
C GLU A 374 9.32 -18.36 -3.51
N MET A 375 9.13 -17.22 -2.83
CA MET A 375 9.98 -16.84 -1.70
C MET A 375 9.86 -17.84 -0.54
N PHE A 376 8.66 -18.28 -0.18
CA PHE A 376 8.44 -19.27 0.87
C PHE A 376 9.13 -20.60 0.54
N LEU A 377 8.99 -21.09 -0.68
CA LEU A 377 9.63 -22.33 -1.12
C LEU A 377 11.15 -22.26 -0.99
N ARG A 378 11.76 -21.15 -1.40
CA ARG A 378 13.21 -20.94 -1.24
C ARG A 378 13.64 -20.94 0.22
N ILE A 379 12.85 -20.38 1.13
CA ILE A 379 13.15 -20.43 2.58
C ILE A 379 13.21 -21.87 3.07
N PHE A 380 12.27 -22.72 2.64
CA PHE A 380 12.26 -24.13 3.05
C PHE A 380 13.40 -24.93 2.40
N GLU A 381 13.78 -24.61 1.16
CA GLU A 381 14.98 -25.18 0.53
C GLU A 381 16.26 -24.82 1.30
N ASP A 382 16.45 -23.53 1.63
CA ASP A 382 17.59 -23.07 2.43
C ASP A 382 17.65 -23.78 3.80
N LEU A 383 16.50 -23.97 4.46
CA LEU A 383 16.41 -24.65 5.75
C LEU A 383 16.71 -26.15 5.65
N GLU A 384 16.32 -26.82 4.58
CA GLU A 384 16.67 -28.22 4.34
C GLU A 384 18.18 -28.38 4.12
N ASP A 385 18.81 -27.41 3.44
CA ASP A 385 20.25 -27.47 3.14
C ASP A 385 21.11 -27.12 4.37
N ASP A 386 20.74 -26.10 5.14
CA ASP A 386 21.36 -25.78 6.44
C ASP A 386 21.34 -27.00 7.38
N ALA A 387 20.22 -27.75 7.39
CA ALA A 387 20.06 -28.94 8.23
C ALA A 387 20.94 -30.12 7.76
N LYS A 388 21.21 -30.23 6.45
CA LYS A 388 22.10 -31.28 5.90
C LYS A 388 23.57 -30.96 6.16
N GLU A 389 23.97 -29.69 6.13
CA GLU A 389 25.35 -29.26 6.41
C GLU A 389 25.71 -29.36 7.90
N ALA A 390 24.70 -29.33 8.79
CA ALA A 390 24.90 -29.44 10.23
C ALA A 390 25.04 -30.89 10.76
N VAL A 391 24.80 -31.90 9.91
CA VAL A 391 24.95 -33.33 10.19
C VAL A 391 26.26 -33.85 9.63
#